data_AF-Q33432-F1
#
_entry.id   AF-Q33432-F1
#
_cell.length_a   1.000
_cell.length_b   1.000
_cell.length_c   1.000
_cell.angle_alpha   90.00
_cell.angle_beta   90.00
_cell.angle_gamma   90.00
#
_symmetry.space_group_name_H-M   'P 1'
#
loop_
_entity.id
_entity.type
_entity.pdbx_description
1 polymer ?
#
loop_
_entity_poly.entity_id
_entity_poly.type
_entity_poly.pdbx_seq_one_letter_code
_entity_poly.pdbx_strand_id
1 'polypeptide(L)'
;HHAILAGLKQQAVYALVATVWLALVFTGFQGMEYYEAPFTISDGIYGSTFSLATGFHGFHVIIGTIFLIMCAIRQYLGHFTP
;
A
#
# COMPACT_ATOMS: atom_id res chain seq x y z
N HIS A 1 -10.16 4.53 -10.70
CA HIS A 1 -9.90 5.57 -11.74
C HIS A 1 -11.06 5.66 -12.73
N HIS A 2 -11.28 4.68 -13.61
CA HIS A 2 -12.38 4.70 -14.59
C HIS A 2 -13.77 4.92 -13.97
N ALA A 3 -14.07 4.31 -12.82
CA ALA A 3 -15.34 4.53 -12.12
C ALA A 3 -15.56 6.00 -11.68
N ILE A 4 -14.49 6.77 -11.41
CA ILE A 4 -14.60 8.19 -11.07
C ILE A 4 -14.98 8.99 -12.34
N LEU A 5 -14.25 8.76 -13.44
CA LEU A 5 -14.50 9.41 -14.73
C LEU A 5 -15.89 9.07 -15.31
N ALA A 6 -16.37 7.85 -15.07
CA ALA A 6 -17.71 7.42 -15.47
C ALA A 6 -18.83 7.91 -14.53
N GLY A 7 -18.50 8.67 -13.47
CA GLY A 7 -19.47 9.14 -12.48
C GLY A 7 -20.01 8.05 -11.54
N LEU A 8 -19.48 6.83 -11.60
CA LEU A 8 -19.87 5.66 -10.80
C LEU A 8 -19.24 5.71 -9.40
N LYS A 9 -19.74 6.63 -8.56
CA LYS A 9 -19.16 6.94 -7.24
C LYS A 9 -19.02 5.73 -6.31
N GLN A 10 -20.03 4.87 -6.23
CA GLN A 10 -19.98 3.68 -5.35
C GLN A 10 -18.92 2.67 -5.80
N GLN A 11 -18.83 2.40 -7.11
CA GLN A 11 -17.82 1.50 -7.66
C GLN A 11 -16.40 2.04 -7.44
N ALA A 12 -16.21 3.37 -7.50
CA ALA A 12 -14.94 4.00 -7.19
C ALA A 12 -14.53 3.79 -5.73
N VAL A 13 -15.47 3.90 -4.77
CA VAL A 13 -15.21 3.61 -3.35
C VAL A 13 -14.87 2.14 -3.17
N TYR A 14 -15.64 1.21 -3.73
CA TYR A 14 -15.36 -0.23 -3.60
C TYR A 14 -13.98 -0.61 -4.15
N ALA A 15 -13.61 -0.08 -5.32
CA ALA A 15 -12.29 -0.29 -5.89
C ALA A 15 -11.18 0.28 -5.00
N LEU A 16 -11.34 1.49 -4.46
CA LEU A 16 -10.35 2.09 -3.56
C LEU A 16 -10.18 1.29 -2.26
N VAL A 17 -11.28 0.83 -1.65
CA VAL A 17 -11.24 0.00 -0.45
C VAL A 17 -10.56 -1.35 -0.73
N ALA A 18 -10.86 -1.98 -1.87
CA ALA A 18 -10.19 -3.21 -2.28
C ALA A 18 -8.66 -3.03 -2.43
N THR A 19 -8.22 -1.92 -3.04
CA THR A 19 -6.79 -1.61 -3.17
C THR A 19 -6.12 -1.38 -1.82
N VAL A 20 -6.76 -0.64 -0.91
CA VAL A 20 -6.25 -0.45 0.47
C VAL A 20 -6.12 -1.79 1.18
N TRP A 21 -7.12 -2.67 1.03
CA TRP A 21 -7.08 -3.99 1.65
C TRP A 21 -5.92 -4.84 1.12
N LEU A 22 -5.71 -4.87 -0.21
CA LEU A 22 -4.56 -5.55 -0.81
C LEU A 22 -3.23 -4.98 -0.29
N ALA A 23 -3.12 -3.66 -0.15
CA ALA A 23 -1.90 -3.02 0.34
C ALA A 23 -1.60 -3.43 1.80
N LEU A 24 -2.62 -3.51 2.66
CA LEU A 24 -2.46 -3.99 4.03
C LEU A 24 -1.99 -5.46 4.07
N VAL A 25 -2.53 -6.31 3.21
CA VAL A 25 -2.09 -7.71 3.12
C VAL A 25 -0.66 -7.81 2.62
N PHE A 26 -0.28 -7.04 1.60
CA PHE A 26 1.10 -6.98 1.14
C PHE A 26 2.04 -6.56 2.27
N THR A 27 1.73 -5.49 3.00
CA THR A 27 2.56 -5.04 4.14
C THR A 27 2.61 -6.07 5.26
N GLY A 28 1.52 -6.79 5.53
CA GLY A 28 1.50 -7.90 6.49
C GLY A 28 2.43 -9.04 6.10
N PHE A 29 2.38 -9.49 4.84
CA PHE A 29 3.30 -10.50 4.32
C PHE A 29 4.76 -10.02 4.28
N GLN A 30 5.01 -8.74 3.95
CA GLN A 30 6.35 -8.16 4.03
C GLN A 30 6.90 -8.19 5.47
N GLY A 31 6.04 -7.95 6.47
CA GLY A 31 6.40 -8.08 7.88
C GLY A 31 6.70 -9.52 8.30
N MET A 32 5.93 -10.50 7.80
CA MET A 32 6.22 -11.92 7.99
C MET A 32 7.56 -12.31 7.37
N GLU A 33 7.84 -11.87 6.14
CA GLU A 33 9.13 -12.12 5.47
C GLU A 33 10.30 -11.61 6.33
N TYR A 34 10.19 -10.42 6.93
CA TYR A 34 11.23 -9.89 7.81
C TYR A 34 11.39 -10.64 9.12
N TYR A 35 10.31 -11.24 9.64
CA TYR A 35 10.36 -12.04 10.86
C TYR A 35 10.95 -13.43 10.62
N GLU A 36 10.63 -14.04 9.48
CA GLU A 36 11.08 -15.39 9.12
C GLU A 36 12.44 -15.41 8.39
N ALA A 37 12.95 -14.26 7.95
CA ALA A 37 14.21 -14.16 7.23
C ALA A 37 15.37 -14.78 8.04
N PRO A 38 16.17 -15.68 7.46
CA PRO A 38 17.29 -16.33 8.15
C PRO A 38 18.54 -15.43 8.23
N PHE A 39 18.41 -14.16 7.86
CA PHE A 39 19.48 -13.17 7.83
C PHE A 39 18.97 -11.82 8.36
N THR A 40 19.91 -11.00 8.79
CA THR A 40 19.68 -9.70 9.41
C THR A 40 20.32 -8.58 8.60
N ILE A 41 20.00 -7.34 8.93
CA ILE A 41 20.62 -6.16 8.30
C ILE A 41 22.14 -6.11 8.50
N SER A 42 22.67 -6.74 9.56
CA SER A 42 24.10 -6.86 9.83
C SER A 42 24.81 -7.97 9.04
N ASP A 43 24.07 -8.82 8.31
CA ASP A 43 24.65 -9.94 7.58
C ASP A 43 25.19 -9.52 6.20
N GLY A 44 26.39 -8.93 6.24
CA GLY A 44 27.20 -8.64 5.06
C GLY A 44 26.49 -7.81 3.99
N ILE A 45 26.94 -7.92 2.75
CA ILE A 45 26.42 -7.12 1.62
C ILE A 45 24.98 -7.53 1.26
N TYR A 46 24.67 -8.82 1.36
CA TYR A 46 23.35 -9.34 0.99
C TYR A 46 22.26 -8.86 1.95
N GLY A 47 22.41 -9.09 3.26
CA GLY A 47 21.42 -8.71 4.26
C GLY A 47 21.23 -7.19 4.32
N SER A 48 22.33 -6.42 4.31
CA SER A 48 22.26 -4.95 4.32
C SER A 48 21.58 -4.37 3.08
N THR A 49 21.92 -4.85 1.87
CA THR A 49 21.31 -4.35 0.62
C THR A 49 19.85 -4.77 0.50
N PHE A 50 19.53 -6.02 0.88
CA PHE A 50 18.16 -6.51 0.89
C PHE A 50 17.29 -5.68 1.82
N SER A 51 17.65 -5.55 3.10
CA SER A 51 16.86 -4.83 4.10
C SER A 51 16.70 -3.35 3.76
N LEU A 52 17.71 -2.71 3.17
CA LEU A 52 17.62 -1.31 2.75
C LEU A 52 16.64 -1.13 1.58
N ALA A 53 16.79 -1.91 0.51
CA ALA A 53 15.98 -1.77 -0.69
C ALA A 53 14.51 -2.12 -0.43
N THR A 54 14.27 -3.26 0.22
CA THR A 54 12.92 -3.71 0.59
C THR A 54 12.31 -2.82 1.67
N GLY A 55 13.11 -2.34 2.62
CA GLY A 55 12.67 -1.43 3.68
C GLY A 55 12.21 -0.09 3.14
N PHE A 56 12.98 0.51 2.23
CA PHE A 56 12.59 1.77 1.58
C PHE A 56 11.34 1.60 0.70
N HIS A 57 11.25 0.49 -0.03
CA HIS A 57 10.04 0.15 -0.78
C HIS A 57 8.82 -0.01 0.15
N GLY A 58 8.95 -0.75 1.24
CA GLY A 58 7.89 -0.94 2.24
C GLY A 58 7.43 0.38 2.85
N PHE A 59 8.35 1.28 3.17
CA PHE A 59 8.04 2.65 3.59
C PHE A 59 7.22 3.41 2.54
N HIS A 60 7.61 3.35 1.27
CA HIS A 60 6.87 3.97 0.18
C HIS A 60 5.44 3.39 0.05
N VAL A 61 5.28 2.07 0.21
CA VAL A 61 3.96 1.41 0.19
C VAL A 61 3.08 1.87 1.36
N ILE A 62 3.63 2.06 2.57
CA ILE A 62 2.87 2.56 3.73
C ILE A 62 2.34 3.98 3.46
N ILE A 63 3.20 4.88 2.96
CA ILE A 63 2.77 6.23 2.59
C ILE A 63 1.70 6.19 1.50
N GLY A 64 1.89 5.38 0.47
CA GLY A 64 0.92 5.19 -0.61
C GLY A 64 -0.42 4.66 -0.09
N THR A 65 -0.41 3.76 0.89
CA THR A 65 -1.62 3.21 1.52
C THR A 65 -2.39 4.28 2.28
N ILE A 66 -1.69 5.12 3.07
CA ILE A 66 -2.29 6.27 3.77
C ILE A 66 -2.91 7.24 2.76
N PHE A 67 -2.20 7.52 1.66
CA PHE A 67 -2.72 8.37 0.59
C PHE A 67 -4.00 7.81 -0.02
N LEU A 68 -4.04 6.51 -0.32
CA LEU A 68 -5.23 5.84 -0.85
C LEU A 68 -6.40 5.83 0.13
N ILE A 69 -6.15 5.67 1.44
CA ILE A 69 -7.16 5.79 2.48
C ILE A 69 -7.77 7.21 2.46
N MET A 70 -6.94 8.25 2.40
CA MET A 70 -7.42 9.63 2.32
C MET A 70 -8.24 9.86 1.03
N CYS A 71 -7.82 9.29 -0.10
CA CYS A 71 -8.61 9.31 -1.34
C CYS A 71 -9.95 8.58 -1.18
N ALA A 72 -9.99 7.41 -0.54
CA ALA A 72 -11.21 6.66 -0.30
C ALA A 72 -12.21 7.45 0.56
N ILE A 73 -11.74 8.07 1.63
CA ILE A 73 -12.56 8.93 2.50
C ILE A 73 -13.11 10.12 1.70
N ARG A 74 -12.26 10.80 0.91
CA ARG A 74 -12.70 11.92 0.06
C ARG A 74 -13.71 11.51 -1.01
N GLN A 75 -13.52 10.35 -1.63
CA GLN A 75 -14.47 9.81 -2.60
C GLN A 75 -15.82 9.47 -1.94
N TYR A 76 -15.79 8.90 -0.73
CA TYR A 76 -16.99 8.59 0.04
C TYR A 76 -17.77 9.84 0.44
N LEU A 77 -17.07 10.90 0.85
CA LEU A 77 -17.65 12.22 1.13
C LEU A 77 -18.05 12.99 -0.14
N GLY A 78 -17.79 12.45 -1.33
CA GLY A 78 -18.19 13.04 -2.60
C GLY A 78 -17.36 14.25 -3.05
N HIS A 79 -16.17 14.44 -2.50
CA HIS A 79 -15.28 15.57 -2.85
C HIS A 79 -14.64 15.46 -4.23
N PHE A 80 -14.67 14.29 -4.86
CA PHE A 80 -14.17 14.10 -6.22
C PHE A 80 -15.31 14.21 -7.24
N THR A 81 -15.09 15.04 -8.24
CA THR A 81 -15.91 15.14 -9.44
C THR A 81 -15.32 14.28 -10.56
N PRO A 82 -16.16 13.81 -11.51
CA PRO A 82 -15.67 13.24 -12.76
C PRO A 82 -14.72 14.19 -13.50
#